data_AF-A0A7K0E269-F1
#
_entry.id   AF-A0A7K0E269-F1
#
_cell.length_a   1.000
_cell.length_b   1.000
_cell.length_c   1.000
_cell.angle_alpha   90.00
_cell.angle_beta   90.00
_cell.angle_gamma   90.00
#
_symmetry.space_group_name_H-M   'P 1'
#
loop_
_entity.id
_entity.type
_entity.pdbx_description
1 polymer ?
#
loop_
_entity_poly.entity_id
_entity_poly.type
_entity_poly.pdbx_seq_one_letter_code
_entity_poly.pdbx_strand_id
1 'polypeptide(L)'
;MQRVRTQPRRATDPLTVAALAEIHLDHARLAYLSACETALTTDARLLDEAIHLASAFQLAGYPHVIGTLWTIADQTTVQIAASLGLLQV
;
A
#
# COMPACT_ATOMS: atom_id res chain seq x y z
N MET A 1 16.73 -5.10 7.24
CA MET A 1 15.55 -4.64 6.48
C MET A 1 15.89 -3.29 5.88
N GLN A 2 16.09 -3.19 4.56
CA GLN A 2 16.25 -1.89 3.92
C GLN A 2 14.88 -1.21 3.92
N ARG A 3 14.70 -0.18 4.75
CA ARG A 3 13.57 0.75 4.57
C ARG A 3 13.74 1.31 3.16
N VAL A 4 12.74 1.12 2.29
CA VAL A 4 12.60 2.01 1.13
C VAL A 4 12.69 3.41 1.70
N ARG A 5 13.73 4.16 1.32
CA ARG A 5 13.82 5.56 1.70
C ARG A 5 12.71 6.26 0.93
N THR A 6 11.52 6.29 1.51
CA THR A 6 10.47 7.22 1.12
C THR A 6 11.01 8.58 1.52
N GLN A 7 11.56 9.31 0.55
CA GLN A 7 11.74 10.76 0.68
C GLN A 7 10.40 11.32 1.18
N PRO A 8 10.37 12.29 2.13
CA PRO A 8 9.12 12.92 2.53
C PRO A 8 8.52 13.66 1.34
N ARG A 9 7.69 12.95 0.56
CA ARG A 9 6.92 13.51 -0.55
C ARG A 9 5.77 14.31 0.07
N ARG A 10 5.65 15.57 -0.34
CA ARG A 10 4.47 16.40 -0.04
C ARG A 10 3.21 15.64 -0.45
N ALA A 11 2.09 15.89 0.22
CA ALA A 11 0.77 15.30 -0.09
C ALA A 11 0.32 15.45 -1.56
N THR A 12 0.99 16.29 -2.36
CA THR A 12 0.74 16.52 -3.79
C THR A 12 1.58 15.67 -4.75
N ASP A 13 2.44 14.77 -4.29
CA ASP A 13 3.26 13.89 -5.15
C ASP A 13 2.90 12.42 -4.89
N PRO A 14 1.90 11.86 -5.61
CA PRO A 14 1.38 10.53 -5.35
C PRO A 14 2.41 9.45 -5.70
N LEU A 15 2.43 8.37 -4.91
CA LEU A 15 3.15 7.16 -5.28
C LEU A 15 2.36 6.41 -6.35
N THR A 16 2.92 6.30 -7.56
CA THR A 16 2.23 5.66 -8.69
C THR A 16 2.85 4.31 -9.03
N VAL A 17 2.05 3.43 -9.62
CA VAL A 17 2.50 2.14 -10.17
C VAL A 17 3.59 2.35 -11.22
N ALA A 18 3.41 3.32 -12.12
CA ALA A 18 4.40 3.65 -13.15
C ALA A 18 5.76 4.03 -12.55
N ALA A 19 5.78 4.87 -11.52
CA ALA A 19 7.02 5.27 -10.88
C ALA A 19 7.74 4.10 -10.16
N LEU A 20 6.99 3.14 -9.63
CA LEU A 20 7.55 1.94 -9.00
C LEU A 20 8.06 0.93 -10.04
N ALA A 21 7.41 0.83 -11.20
CA ALA A 21 7.79 -0.10 -12.26
C ALA A 21 9.16 0.24 -12.89
N GLU A 22 9.61 1.50 -12.79
CA GLU A 22 10.93 1.94 -13.24
C GLU A 22 12.07 1.61 -12.25
N ILE A 23 11.74 1.18 -11.04
CA ILE A 23 12.71 0.87 -9.99
C ILE A 23 13.10 -0.61 -10.09
N HIS A 24 14.39 -0.93 -9.89
CA HIS A 24 14.87 -2.31 -9.75
C HIS A 24 15.71 -2.48 -8.49
N LEU A 25 15.32 -3.40 -7.60
CA LEU A 25 15.98 -3.67 -6.33
C LEU A 25 16.50 -5.11 -6.28
N ASP A 26 17.81 -5.28 -6.39
CA ASP A 26 18.44 -6.62 -6.45
C ASP A 26 18.35 -7.42 -5.14
N HIS A 27 18.14 -6.76 -4.00
CA HIS A 27 18.24 -7.36 -2.66
C HIS A 27 16.97 -7.17 -1.82
N ALA A 28 15.86 -6.79 -2.44
CA ALA A 28 14.57 -6.67 -1.77
C ALA A 28 14.04 -8.05 -1.33
N ARG A 29 13.29 -8.10 -0.22
CA ARG A 29 12.78 -9.36 0.36
C ARG A 29 11.29 -9.33 0.64
N LEU A 30 10.84 -8.36 1.44
CA LEU A 30 9.45 -8.21 1.84
C LEU A 30 9.06 -6.73 1.81
N ALA A 31 7.94 -6.43 1.16
CA ALA A 31 7.24 -5.16 1.30
C ALA A 31 5.97 -5.37 2.13
N TYR A 32 5.80 -4.57 3.18
CA TYR A 32 4.57 -4.52 3.98
C TYR A 32 3.90 -3.16 3.76
N LEU A 33 2.70 -3.17 3.19
CA LEU A 33 1.94 -1.98 2.82
C LEU A 33 0.84 -1.75 3.86
N SER A 34 1.03 -0.76 4.73
CA SER A 34 0.18 -0.52 5.90
C SER A 34 -1.01 0.42 5.64
N ALA A 35 -1.43 0.56 4.39
CA ALA A 35 -2.54 1.44 4.01
C ALA A 35 -3.65 0.63 3.32
N CYS A 36 -4.88 1.11 3.45
CA CYS A 36 -6.08 0.55 2.84
C CYS A 36 -5.89 0.35 1.33
N GLU A 37 -6.53 -0.69 0.80
CA GLU A 37 -6.67 -0.94 -0.66
C GLU A 37 -5.35 -1.01 -1.45
N THR A 38 -4.22 -1.22 -0.79
CA THR A 38 -2.89 -1.33 -1.44
C THR A 38 -2.72 -2.54 -2.37
N ALA A 39 -3.59 -3.55 -2.26
CA ALA A 39 -3.65 -4.71 -3.14
C ALA A 39 -4.92 -4.73 -4.01
N LEU A 40 -5.72 -3.65 -4.00
CA LEU A 40 -6.95 -3.53 -4.78
C LEU A 40 -6.74 -2.51 -5.90
N THR A 41 -7.40 -2.73 -7.04
CA THR A 41 -7.61 -1.69 -8.04
C THR A 41 -9.09 -1.30 -8.06
N THR A 42 -9.38 0.00 -8.11
CA THR A 42 -10.75 0.52 -8.10
C THR A 42 -11.34 0.65 -9.50
N ASP A 43 -10.52 0.52 -10.55
CA ASP A 43 -10.99 0.47 -11.93
C ASP A 43 -11.40 -0.96 -12.30
N ALA A 44 -12.70 -1.17 -12.46
CA ALA A 44 -13.27 -2.47 -12.82
C ALA A 44 -12.73 -3.03 -14.15
N ARG A 45 -12.20 -2.18 -15.03
CA ARG A 45 -11.62 -2.60 -16.32
C ARG A 45 -10.22 -3.21 -16.18
N LEU A 46 -9.55 -3.04 -15.04
CA LEU A 46 -8.17 -3.44 -14.82
C LEU A 46 -8.05 -4.60 -13.83
N LEU A 47 -9.18 -5.22 -13.45
CA LEU A 47 -9.23 -6.28 -12.45
C LEU A 47 -8.43 -7.53 -12.87
N ASP A 48 -8.35 -7.79 -14.17
CA ASP A 48 -7.59 -8.89 -14.78
C ASP A 48 -6.12 -8.52 -15.08
N GLU A 49 -5.79 -7.22 -15.11
CA GLU A 49 -4.44 -6.73 -15.39
C GLU A 49 -3.54 -6.66 -14.14
N ALA A 50 -4.09 -6.95 -12.95
CA ALA A 50 -3.39 -6.90 -11.66
C ALA A 50 -2.64 -5.57 -11.42
N ILE A 51 -3.20 -4.44 -11.86
CA ILE A 51 -2.59 -3.11 -11.70
C ILE A 51 -2.96 -2.52 -10.33
N HIS A 52 -2.11 -2.74 -9.33
CA HIS A 52 -2.24 -2.18 -7.97
C HIS A 52 -0.86 -1.95 -7.33
N LEU A 53 -0.78 -1.24 -6.21
CA LEU A 53 0.52 -0.94 -5.58
C LEU A 53 1.30 -2.21 -5.22
N ALA A 54 0.62 -3.24 -4.69
CA ALA A 54 1.30 -4.47 -4.31
C ALA A 54 2.01 -5.19 -5.49
N SER A 55 1.44 -5.20 -6.70
CA SER A 55 2.09 -5.78 -7.88
C SER A 55 3.23 -4.89 -8.39
N ALA A 56 3.10 -3.57 -8.26
CA ALA A 56 4.18 -2.63 -8.57
C ALA A 56 5.43 -2.87 -7.69
N PHE A 57 5.25 -3.19 -6.40
CA PHE A 57 6.37 -3.60 -5.54
C PHE A 57 6.98 -4.94 -5.97
N GLN A 58 6.19 -5.88 -6.49
CA GLN A 58 6.74 -7.12 -7.04
C GLN A 58 7.60 -6.83 -8.28
N LEU A 59 7.12 -5.99 -9.20
CA LEU A 59 7.88 -5.54 -10.36
C LEU A 59 9.18 -4.84 -9.97
N ALA A 60 9.16 -4.07 -8.87
CA ALA A 60 10.33 -3.39 -8.34
C ALA A 60 11.39 -4.33 -7.72
N GLY A 61 11.09 -5.63 -7.58
CA GLY A 61 12.03 -6.64 -7.09
C GLY A 61 11.69 -7.24 -5.72
N TYR A 62 10.52 -6.95 -5.13
CA TYR A 62 10.10 -7.59 -3.87
C TYR A 62 9.46 -8.97 -4.14
N PRO A 63 10.10 -10.09 -3.76
CA PRO A 63 9.53 -11.41 -3.98
C PRO A 63 8.31 -11.70 -3.09
N HIS A 64 8.16 -10.97 -1.98
CA HIS A 64 7.02 -11.07 -1.09
C HIS A 64 6.43 -9.69 -0.82
N VAL A 65 5.10 -9.57 -0.95
CA VAL A 65 4.37 -8.33 -0.68
C VAL A 65 3.11 -8.65 0.12
N ILE A 66 2.92 -7.93 1.23
CA ILE A 66 1.69 -7.97 2.04
C ILE A 66 1.00 -6.62 1.88
N GLY A 67 -0.26 -6.63 1.46
CA GLY A 67 -1.11 -5.45 1.33
C GLY A 67 -2.56 -5.78 1.67
N THR A 68 -3.42 -4.76 1.63
CA THR A 68 -4.83 -4.87 2.01
C THR A 68 -5.73 -4.75 0.79
N LEU A 69 -6.78 -5.57 0.73
CA LEU A 69 -7.77 -5.54 -0.36
C LEU A 69 -8.97 -4.64 -0.08
N TRP A 70 -9.14 -4.17 1.15
CA TRP A 70 -10.32 -3.41 1.56
C TRP A 70 -9.92 -2.13 2.27
N THR A 71 -10.84 -1.17 2.24
CA THR A 71 -10.81 -0.03 3.14
C THR A 71 -11.47 -0.38 4.45
N ILE A 72 -10.99 0.20 5.54
CA ILE A 72 -11.73 0.24 6.80
C ILE A 72 -12.40 1.60 6.85
N ALA A 73 -13.73 1.62 6.84
CA ALA A 73 -14.48 2.86 6.89
C ALA A 73 -14.14 3.66 8.16
N ASP A 74 -13.72 4.91 8.00
CA ASP A 74 -13.27 5.76 9.11
C ASP A 74 -14.30 5.86 10.25
N GLN A 75 -15.59 5.92 9.92
CA GLN A 75 -16.65 5.96 10.94
C GLN A 75 -16.73 4.67 11.76
N THR A 76 -16.57 3.50 11.12
CA THR A 76 -16.49 2.22 11.81
C THR A 76 -15.22 2.12 12.65
N THR A 77 -14.09 2.61 12.14
CA THR A 77 -12.83 2.69 12.89
C THR A 77 -12.98 3.53 14.14
N VAL A 78 -13.58 4.73 14.05
CA VAL A 78 -13.81 5.62 15.19
C VAL A 78 -14.76 4.98 16.20
N GLN A 79 -15.82 4.31 15.75
CA GLN A 79 -16.76 3.62 16.63
C GLN A 79 -16.10 2.46 17.40
N ILE A 80 -15.26 1.66 16.72
CA ILE A 80 -14.53 0.55 17.36
C ILE A 80 -13.43 1.09 18.28
N ALA A 81 -12.69 2.12 17.87
CA ALA A 81 -11.70 2.76 18.72
C ALA A 81 -12.35 3.37 19.98
N ALA A 82 -13.55 3.94 19.85
CA ALA A 82 -14.34 4.42 20.99
C ALA A 82 -14.75 3.28 21.91
N SER A 83 -15.29 2.19 21.36
CA SER A 83 -15.79 1.06 22.15
C SER A 83 -14.69 0.28 22.88
N LEU A 84 -13.46 0.30 22.35
CA LEU A 84 -12.28 -0.29 22.98
C LEU A 84 -11.51 0.68 23.90
N GLY A 85 -11.98 1.93 24.04
CA GLY A 85 -11.30 2.94 24.86
C GLY A 85 -9.98 3.46 24.28
N LEU A 86 -9.73 3.23 22.99
CA LEU A 86 -8.48 3.59 22.28
C LEU A 86 -8.44 5.05 21.82
N LEU A 87 -9.54 5.81 21.94
CA LEU A 87 -9.58 7.24 21.61
C LEU A 87 -8.94 8.16 22.68
N GLN A 88 -8.33 7.59 23.73
CA GLN A 88 -7.71 8.32 24.85
C GLN A 88 -6.20 8.07 24.99
N VAL A 89 -5.57 7.37 24.03
CA VAL A 89 -4.13 7.04 24.01
C VAL A 89 -3.44 7.75 22.87
#